data_AF-A0A0Q9LA74-F1
#
_entry.id   AF-A0A0Q9LA74-F1
#
_cell.length_a   1.000
_cell.length_b   1.000
_cell.length_c   1.000
_cell.angle_alpha   90.00
_cell.angle_beta   90.00
_cell.angle_gamma   90.00
#
_symmetry.space_group_name_H-M   'P 1'
#
loop_
_entity.id
_entity.type
_entity.pdbx_description
1 polymer ?
#
loop_
_entity_poly.entity_id
_entity_poly.type
_entity_poly.pdbx_seq_one_letter_code
_entity_poly.pdbx_strand_id
1 'polypeptide(L)'
;MYQDIWIKGKLKQKGERDCSLRYEHIKTQLKKLKKPFSVLNVGANCGYFSFRIAEDFDSKVTMIEASKGILNIFDQNDNSNVQLLHKLVSVDELKQLAKSKHYNVVLGLSILHHFEDYRGAIDAFFELGDLIFIEPPALEEERGGYNGHRAKGINEYLNTKRSKVLAYTPNLRNLGKRPLLMFESK
;
A
#
# COMPACT_ATOMS: atom_id res chain seq x y z
N MET A 1 -3.20 -17.44 2.51
CA MET A 1 -3.70 -16.30 1.69
C MET A 1 -3.37 -15.02 2.43
N TYR A 2 -2.66 -14.08 1.81
CA TYR A 2 -2.03 -12.95 2.53
C TYR A 2 -3.02 -11.89 3.03
N GLN A 3 -3.91 -11.40 2.16
CA GLN A 3 -4.91 -10.37 2.48
C GLN A 3 -6.33 -10.96 2.53
N ASP A 4 -7.21 -10.25 3.23
CA ASP A 4 -8.65 -10.48 3.19
C ASP A 4 -9.18 -10.30 1.74
N ILE A 5 -10.10 -11.17 1.31
CA ILE A 5 -10.85 -10.98 0.06
C ILE A 5 -12.11 -10.17 0.36
N TRP A 6 -12.21 -8.99 -0.25
CA TRP A 6 -13.35 -8.10 -0.16
C TRP A 6 -14.05 -8.01 -1.52
N ILE A 7 -15.34 -8.35 -1.56
CA ILE A 7 -16.16 -8.29 -2.77
C ILE A 7 -17.43 -7.49 -2.47
N LYS A 8 -17.64 -6.38 -3.17
CA LYS A 8 -18.88 -5.59 -3.17
C LYS A 8 -19.38 -5.28 -1.75
N GLY A 9 -18.54 -4.62 -0.96
CA GLY A 9 -18.87 -4.23 0.42
C GLY A 9 -18.86 -5.36 1.46
N LYS A 10 -18.38 -6.57 1.13
CA LYS A 10 -18.42 -7.72 2.05
C LYS A 10 -17.10 -8.48 2.11
N LEU A 11 -16.69 -8.85 3.32
CA LEU A 11 -15.62 -9.82 3.54
C LEU A 11 -16.08 -11.20 3.07
N LYS A 12 -15.40 -11.77 2.07
CA LYS A 12 -15.67 -13.11 1.56
C LYS A 12 -14.75 -14.17 2.16
N GLN A 13 -13.49 -13.82 2.38
CA GLN A 13 -12.50 -14.72 2.96
C GLN A 13 -11.51 -13.93 3.80
N LYS A 14 -11.19 -14.45 4.99
CA LYS A 14 -10.17 -13.88 5.86
C LYS A 14 -8.78 -14.29 5.38
N GLY A 15 -7.86 -13.32 5.29
CA GLY A 15 -6.45 -13.55 5.05
C GLY A 15 -5.66 -13.65 6.36
N GLU A 16 -4.39 -14.03 6.26
CA GLU A 16 -3.50 -14.20 7.40
C GLU A 16 -3.10 -12.86 8.04
N ARG A 17 -2.99 -11.79 7.24
CA ARG A 17 -2.70 -10.45 7.76
C ARG A 17 -3.98 -9.75 8.19
N ASP A 18 -3.93 -9.07 9.32
CA ASP A 18 -5.00 -8.16 9.72
C ASP A 18 -5.07 -6.94 8.78
N CYS A 19 -6.00 -7.00 7.84
CA CYS A 19 -6.27 -5.91 6.91
C CYS A 19 -7.18 -4.85 7.52
N SER A 20 -8.12 -5.27 8.37
CA SER A 20 -9.13 -4.38 8.94
C SER A 20 -8.50 -3.36 9.88
N LEU A 21 -7.63 -3.79 10.79
CA LEU A 21 -6.95 -2.87 11.72
C LEU A 21 -6.17 -1.79 10.96
N ARG A 22 -5.35 -2.18 9.98
CA ARG A 22 -4.59 -1.25 9.14
C ARG A 22 -5.52 -0.28 8.41
N TYR A 23 -6.59 -0.81 7.85
CA TYR A 23 -7.54 -0.01 7.11
C TYR A 23 -8.26 1.02 7.98
N GLU A 24 -8.68 0.69 9.21
CA GLU A 24 -9.36 1.67 10.06
C GLU A 24 -8.45 2.85 10.44
N HIS A 25 -7.15 2.60 10.63
CA HIS A 25 -6.17 3.67 10.82
C HIS A 25 -6.00 4.56 9.58
N ILE A 26 -5.92 3.96 8.38
CA ILE A 26 -5.86 4.68 7.11
C ILE A 26 -7.15 5.49 6.91
N LYS A 27 -8.31 4.83 7.01
CA LYS A 27 -9.65 5.42 6.87
C LYS A 27 -9.85 6.65 7.74
N THR A 28 -9.36 6.61 8.99
CA THR A 28 -9.41 7.75 9.91
C THR A 28 -8.70 8.99 9.36
N GLN A 29 -7.59 8.81 8.64
CA GLN A 29 -6.89 9.93 8.00
C GLN A 29 -7.59 10.35 6.71
N LEU A 30 -8.06 9.40 5.90
CA LEU A 30 -8.77 9.68 4.64
C LEU A 30 -10.07 10.47 4.84
N LYS A 31 -10.77 10.28 5.97
CA LYS A 31 -11.97 11.07 6.33
C LYS A 31 -11.73 12.59 6.41
N LYS A 32 -10.48 13.03 6.50
CA LYS A 32 -10.11 14.45 6.58
C LYS A 32 -9.93 15.08 5.19
N LEU A 33 -9.82 14.27 4.14
CA LEU A 33 -9.65 14.76 2.77
C LEU A 33 -10.98 15.24 2.20
N LYS A 34 -10.92 16.27 1.34
CA LYS A 34 -12.07 16.68 0.54
C LYS A 34 -12.30 15.64 -0.56
N LYS A 35 -13.56 15.23 -0.75
CA LYS A 35 -13.97 14.29 -1.81
C LYS A 35 -14.34 15.03 -3.11
N PRO A 36 -14.19 14.38 -4.29
CA PRO A 36 -13.50 13.11 -4.51
C PRO A 36 -11.97 13.29 -4.46
N PHE A 37 -11.24 12.23 -4.12
CA PHE A 37 -9.78 12.21 -4.16
C PHE A 37 -9.26 10.99 -4.93
N SER A 38 -8.03 11.06 -5.43
CA SER A 38 -7.38 9.99 -6.17
C SER A 38 -6.42 9.18 -5.29
N VAL A 39 -6.37 7.87 -5.52
CA VAL A 39 -5.50 6.94 -4.77
C VAL A 39 -4.68 6.09 -5.72
N LEU A 40 -3.39 5.93 -5.41
CA LEU A 40 -2.53 4.91 -5.97
C LEU A 40 -2.21 3.85 -4.91
N ASN A 41 -2.40 2.57 -5.22
CA ASN A 41 -2.02 1.46 -4.36
C ASN A 41 -1.04 0.51 -5.06
N VAL A 42 0.21 0.50 -4.62
CA VAL A 42 1.30 -0.29 -5.23
C VAL A 42 1.50 -1.60 -4.47
N GLY A 43 1.44 -2.74 -5.18
CA GLY A 43 1.49 -4.06 -4.56
C GLY A 43 0.16 -4.41 -3.89
N ALA A 44 -0.94 -4.24 -4.62
CA ALA A 44 -2.28 -4.28 -4.07
C ALA A 44 -2.74 -5.67 -3.62
N ASN A 45 -2.07 -6.74 -4.03
CA ASN A 45 -2.34 -8.14 -3.70
C ASN A 45 -3.79 -8.57 -3.97
N CYS A 46 -4.66 -8.63 -2.96
CA CYS A 46 -6.08 -8.97 -3.14
C CYS A 46 -6.96 -7.74 -3.34
N GLY A 47 -6.38 -6.53 -3.42
CA GLY A 47 -7.10 -5.28 -3.68
C GLY A 47 -7.92 -4.78 -2.49
N TYR A 48 -7.81 -5.40 -1.30
CA TYR A 48 -8.64 -5.09 -0.13
C TYR A 48 -8.75 -3.60 0.17
N PHE A 49 -7.60 -2.92 0.26
CA PHE A 49 -7.55 -1.48 0.55
C PHE A 49 -8.14 -0.67 -0.60
N SER A 50 -7.87 -1.05 -1.85
CA SER A 50 -8.37 -0.34 -3.03
C SER A 50 -9.89 -0.38 -3.13
N PHE A 51 -10.51 -1.55 -2.99
CA PHE A 51 -11.96 -1.67 -3.07
C PHE A 51 -12.64 -0.96 -1.90
N ARG A 52 -12.16 -1.15 -0.67
CA ARG A 52 -12.75 -0.47 0.49
C ARG A 52 -12.65 1.05 0.39
N ILE A 53 -11.51 1.59 -0.07
CA ILE A 53 -11.37 3.05 -0.27
C ILE A 53 -12.35 3.55 -1.33
N ALA A 54 -12.43 2.88 -2.48
CA ALA A 54 -13.34 3.27 -3.55
C ALA A 54 -14.80 3.28 -3.07
N GLU A 55 -15.22 2.27 -2.29
CA GLU A 55 -16.58 2.15 -1.76
C GLU A 55 -16.89 3.17 -0.65
N ASP A 56 -15.99 3.32 0.34
CA ASP A 56 -16.22 4.20 1.50
C ASP A 56 -16.15 5.70 1.12
N PHE A 57 -15.40 6.04 0.07
CA PHE A 57 -15.07 7.42 -0.26
C PHE A 57 -15.48 7.86 -1.66
N ASP A 58 -16.06 6.99 -2.49
CA ASP A 58 -16.35 7.26 -3.91
C ASP A 58 -15.13 7.84 -4.64
N SER A 59 -13.96 7.28 -4.32
CA SER A 59 -12.65 7.77 -4.76
C SER A 59 -12.13 6.99 -5.96
N LYS A 60 -11.43 7.67 -6.87
CA LYS A 60 -10.79 7.01 -8.02
C LYS A 60 -9.50 6.33 -7.56
N VAL A 61 -9.44 5.01 -7.68
CA VAL A 61 -8.30 4.21 -7.22
C VAL A 61 -7.61 3.55 -8.41
N THR A 62 -6.33 3.84 -8.60
CA THR A 62 -5.43 3.02 -9.42
C THR A 62 -4.72 2.02 -8.51
N MET A 63 -4.79 0.74 -8.82
CA MET A 63 -4.03 -0.29 -8.11
C MET A 63 -3.10 -1.03 -9.07
N ILE A 64 -1.91 -1.37 -8.58
CA ILE A 64 -0.88 -2.09 -9.32
C ILE A 64 -0.62 -3.42 -8.63
N GLU A 65 -0.75 -4.52 -9.37
CA GLU A 65 -0.48 -5.87 -8.89
C GLU A 65 -0.08 -6.77 -10.06
N ALA A 66 0.86 -7.69 -9.85
CA ALA A 66 1.36 -8.61 -10.88
C ALA A 66 0.78 -10.02 -10.77
N SER A 67 0.28 -10.39 -9.59
CA SER A 67 -0.26 -11.70 -9.30
C SER A 67 -1.58 -11.92 -10.03
N LYS A 68 -1.68 -13.02 -10.78
CA LYS A 68 -2.93 -13.47 -11.43
C LYS A 68 -4.11 -13.62 -10.46
N GLY A 69 -3.85 -13.79 -9.16
CA GLY A 69 -4.88 -13.92 -8.13
C GLY A 69 -5.81 -12.70 -8.01
N ILE A 70 -5.36 -11.51 -8.41
CA ILE A 70 -6.20 -10.30 -8.35
C ILE A 70 -7.30 -10.28 -9.43
N LEU A 71 -7.11 -10.93 -10.58
CA LEU A 71 -7.98 -10.79 -11.74
C LEU A 71 -9.42 -11.17 -11.44
N ASN A 72 -9.63 -12.37 -10.88
CA ASN A 72 -10.96 -12.85 -10.50
C ASN A 72 -11.61 -11.97 -9.42
N ILE A 73 -10.83 -11.43 -8.48
CA ILE A 73 -11.33 -10.54 -7.42
C ILE A 73 -11.75 -9.18 -8.02
N PHE A 74 -10.98 -8.68 -8.98
CA PHE A 74 -11.27 -7.46 -9.72
C PHE A 74 -12.57 -7.59 -10.52
N ASP A 75 -12.71 -8.65 -11.30
CA ASP A 75 -13.91 -8.93 -12.10
C ASP A 75 -15.16 -9.09 -11.21
N GLN A 76 -15.03 -9.77 -10.06
CA GLN A 76 -16.16 -9.93 -9.13
C GLN A 76 -16.59 -8.64 -8.44
N ASN A 77 -15.66 -7.71 -8.21
CA ASN A 77 -15.99 -6.41 -7.64
C ASN A 77 -16.71 -5.52 -8.66
N ASP A 78 -16.30 -5.56 -9.93
CA ASP A 78 -16.90 -4.79 -11.02
C ASP A 78 -17.12 -3.30 -10.62
N ASN A 79 -16.08 -2.70 -10.04
CA ASN A 79 -16.16 -1.36 -9.46
C ASN A 79 -15.53 -0.35 -10.42
N SER A 80 -16.36 0.50 -11.03
CA SER A 80 -15.95 1.51 -12.02
C SER A 80 -15.03 2.63 -11.46
N ASN A 81 -14.88 2.72 -10.15
CA ASN A 81 -13.94 3.62 -9.50
C ASN A 81 -12.54 3.00 -9.30
N VAL A 82 -12.37 1.70 -9.57
CA VAL A 82 -11.09 0.99 -9.41
C VAL A 82 -10.53 0.61 -10.77
N GLN A 83 -9.31 1.06 -11.06
CA GLN A 83 -8.52 0.64 -12.20
C GLN A 83 -7.40 -0.30 -11.75
N LEU A 84 -7.28 -1.46 -12.38
CA LEU A 84 -6.16 -2.38 -12.19
C LEU A 84 -5.12 -2.20 -13.31
N LEU A 85 -3.88 -1.95 -12.93
CA LEU A 85 -2.70 -2.12 -13.78
C LEU A 85 -2.08 -3.47 -13.44
N HIS A 86 -2.43 -4.51 -14.22
CA HIS A 86 -1.98 -5.88 -13.96
C HIS A 86 -0.55 -6.10 -14.50
N LYS A 87 0.44 -5.70 -13.71
CA LYS A 87 1.87 -5.76 -14.05
C LYS A 87 2.75 -5.70 -12.82
N LEU A 88 3.96 -6.24 -12.93
CA LEU A 88 5.05 -5.88 -12.04
C LEU A 88 5.53 -4.48 -12.43
N VAL A 89 5.61 -3.56 -11.47
CA VAL A 89 6.05 -2.19 -11.72
C VAL A 89 7.49 -2.00 -11.29
N SER A 90 8.29 -1.37 -12.14
CA SER A 90 9.67 -0.98 -11.82
C SER A 90 9.74 0.42 -11.20
N VAL A 91 10.88 0.75 -10.60
CA VAL A 91 11.14 2.10 -10.09
C VAL A 91 11.11 3.15 -11.20
N ASP A 92 11.69 2.84 -12.35
CA ASP A 92 11.69 3.77 -13.49
C ASP A 92 10.29 4.05 -14.00
N GLU A 93 9.41 3.05 -13.98
CA GLU A 93 8.01 3.23 -14.34
C GLU A 93 7.24 4.06 -13.31
N LEU A 94 7.53 3.91 -12.01
CA LEU A 94 6.98 4.79 -10.98
C LEU A 94 7.45 6.24 -11.16
N LYS A 95 8.74 6.45 -11.45
CA LYS A 95 9.30 7.78 -11.76
C LYS A 95 8.70 8.37 -13.04
N GLN A 96 8.48 7.56 -14.07
CA GLN A 96 7.79 8.01 -15.29
C GLN A 96 6.34 8.38 -15.01
N LEU A 97 5.65 7.60 -14.17
CA LEU A 97 4.29 7.93 -13.73
C LEU A 97 4.26 9.27 -12.99
N ALA A 98 5.23 9.53 -12.10
CA ALA A 98 5.34 10.77 -11.33
C ALA A 98 5.48 12.02 -12.23
N LYS A 99 6.04 11.89 -13.43
CA LYS A 99 6.15 13.00 -14.39
C LYS A 99 4.82 13.44 -15.00
N SER A 100 3.80 12.59 -14.95
CA SER A 100 2.54 12.80 -15.69
C SER A 100 1.28 12.66 -14.84
N LYS A 101 1.38 12.11 -13.63
CA LYS A 101 0.26 11.91 -12.73
C LYS A 101 0.64 12.29 -11.31
N HIS A 102 -0.36 12.78 -10.60
CA HIS A 102 -0.32 13.04 -9.16
C HIS A 102 -1.54 12.41 -8.51
N TYR A 103 -1.37 11.90 -7.30
CA TYR A 103 -2.40 11.27 -6.49
C TYR A 103 -2.53 12.00 -5.16
N ASN A 104 -3.76 12.13 -4.66
CA ASN A 104 -3.94 12.67 -3.31
C ASN A 104 -3.43 11.68 -2.25
N VAL A 105 -3.50 10.38 -2.54
CA VAL A 105 -3.10 9.32 -1.63
C VAL A 105 -2.24 8.27 -2.34
N VAL A 106 -1.13 7.89 -1.72
CA VAL A 106 -0.30 6.75 -2.18
C VAL A 106 -0.18 5.71 -1.07
N LEU A 107 -0.44 4.45 -1.40
CA LEU A 107 -0.29 3.30 -0.52
C LEU A 107 0.87 2.41 -0.97
N GLY A 108 1.82 2.18 -0.07
CA GLY A 108 2.95 1.26 -0.20
C GLY A 108 3.00 0.29 0.98
N LEU A 109 1.99 -0.57 1.09
CA LEU A 109 1.82 -1.41 2.28
C LEU A 109 2.56 -2.74 2.12
N SER A 110 3.62 -2.96 2.90
CA SER A 110 4.38 -4.22 2.88
C SER A 110 4.94 -4.58 1.49
N ILE A 111 5.32 -3.57 0.68
CA ILE A 111 5.81 -3.78 -0.70
C ILE A 111 7.28 -3.40 -0.91
N LEU A 112 7.82 -2.46 -0.13
CA LEU A 112 9.14 -1.87 -0.41
C LEU A 112 10.31 -2.87 -0.45
N HIS A 113 10.23 -3.95 0.33
CA HIS A 113 11.27 -5.00 0.34
C HIS A 113 11.32 -5.83 -0.95
N HIS A 114 10.32 -5.71 -1.83
CA HIS A 114 10.34 -6.31 -3.16
C HIS A 114 11.16 -5.49 -4.17
N PHE A 115 11.37 -4.19 -3.93
CA PHE A 115 12.20 -3.35 -4.78
C PHE A 115 13.68 -3.50 -4.39
N GLU A 116 14.55 -3.73 -5.38
CA GLU A 116 15.99 -3.68 -5.16
C GLU A 116 16.43 -2.24 -4.89
N ASP A 117 16.01 -1.31 -5.76
CA ASP A 117 16.08 0.13 -5.53
C ASP A 117 14.89 0.63 -4.70
N TYR A 118 14.82 0.20 -3.45
CA TYR A 118 13.75 0.65 -2.53
C TYR A 118 13.82 2.16 -2.25
N ARG A 119 14.99 2.80 -2.37
CA ARG A 119 15.13 4.26 -2.18
C ARG A 119 14.43 5.02 -3.30
N GLY A 120 14.71 4.65 -4.55
CA GLY A 120 14.03 5.23 -5.70
C GLY A 120 12.53 4.95 -5.71
N ALA A 121 12.08 3.78 -5.23
CA ALA A 121 10.66 3.50 -5.03
C ALA A 121 10.02 4.44 -3.99
N ILE A 122 10.69 4.65 -2.85
CA ILE A 122 10.23 5.58 -1.83
C ILE A 122 10.16 6.99 -2.42
N ASP A 123 11.21 7.49 -3.07
CA ASP A 123 11.19 8.84 -3.64
C ASP A 123 10.07 9.02 -4.67
N ALA A 124 9.85 8.04 -5.54
CA ALA A 124 8.74 8.07 -6.47
C ALA A 124 7.37 8.13 -5.75
N PHE A 125 7.19 7.44 -4.62
CA PHE A 125 5.94 7.55 -3.84
C PHE A 125 5.72 8.97 -3.29
N PHE A 126 6.80 9.67 -2.92
CA PHE A 126 6.73 11.06 -2.44
C PHE A 126 6.49 12.07 -3.56
N GLU A 127 6.99 11.80 -4.76
CA GLU A 127 6.70 12.60 -5.95
C GLU A 127 5.27 12.37 -6.47
N LEU A 128 4.73 11.16 -6.30
CA LEU A 128 3.39 10.78 -6.78
C LEU A 128 2.24 11.22 -5.88
N GLY A 129 2.49 11.62 -4.63
CA GLY A 129 1.48 11.62 -3.58
C GLY A 129 1.52 12.78 -2.61
N ASP A 130 0.36 13.32 -2.21
CA ASP A 130 0.26 14.27 -1.09
C ASP A 130 0.31 13.54 0.27
N LEU A 131 -0.57 12.54 0.46
CA LEU A 131 -0.69 11.76 1.68
C LEU A 131 -0.24 10.32 1.44
N ILE A 132 0.83 9.90 2.09
CA ILE A 132 1.52 8.65 1.77
C ILE A 132 1.45 7.70 2.96
N PHE A 133 1.01 6.47 2.74
CA PHE A 133 0.98 5.42 3.75
C PHE A 133 1.93 4.31 3.37
N ILE A 134 2.91 4.04 4.23
CA ILE A 134 3.92 3.00 4.00
C ILE A 134 3.93 2.07 5.20
N GLU A 135 3.94 0.78 4.94
CA GLU A 135 4.21 -0.24 5.96
C GLU A 135 5.53 -0.92 5.61
N PRO A 136 6.68 -0.45 6.14
CA PRO A 136 7.96 -1.10 5.89
C PRO A 136 8.03 -2.47 6.60
N PRO A 137 8.97 -3.34 6.22
CA PRO A 137 9.29 -4.51 7.03
C PRO A 137 9.76 -4.09 8.44
N ALA A 138 9.49 -4.93 9.44
CA ALA A 138 10.03 -4.76 10.78
C ALA A 138 11.55 -5.01 10.75
N LEU A 139 12.31 -4.38 11.65
CA LEU A 139 13.76 -4.53 11.68
C LEU A 139 14.18 -5.98 11.97
N GLU A 140 13.41 -6.68 12.80
CA GLU A 140 13.62 -8.09 13.16
C GLU A 140 13.52 -9.03 11.95
N GLU A 141 12.90 -8.59 10.85
CA GLU A 141 12.82 -9.35 9.61
C GLU A 141 14.17 -9.53 8.92
N GLU A 142 15.23 -8.81 9.32
CA GLU A 142 16.59 -9.07 8.86
C GLU A 142 17.03 -10.53 9.15
N ARG A 143 16.45 -11.16 10.19
CA ARG A 143 16.80 -12.51 10.65
C ARG A 143 16.15 -13.66 9.87
N GLY A 144 15.41 -13.38 8.79
CA GLY A 144 14.75 -14.44 8.00
C GLY A 144 13.43 -14.03 7.34
N GLY A 145 13.11 -12.74 7.30
CA GLY A 145 12.02 -12.21 6.50
C GLY A 145 12.32 -12.26 5.01
N TYR A 146 11.27 -12.20 4.20
CA TYR A 146 11.40 -12.18 2.75
C TYR A 146 12.13 -10.91 2.30
N ASN A 147 13.26 -11.05 1.61
CA ASN A 147 14.18 -9.94 1.34
C ASN A 147 14.54 -9.11 2.59
N GLY A 148 14.63 -9.78 3.74
CA GLY A 148 14.83 -9.16 5.06
C GLY A 148 16.09 -8.32 5.18
N HIS A 149 17.14 -8.63 4.40
CA HIS A 149 18.39 -7.85 4.34
C HIS A 149 18.16 -6.37 3.98
N ARG A 150 17.02 -6.02 3.36
CA ARG A 150 16.67 -4.64 3.01
C ARG A 150 15.98 -3.89 4.17
N ALA A 151 15.54 -4.59 5.21
CA ALA A 151 14.69 -4.02 6.25
C ALA A 151 15.34 -2.84 6.97
N LYS A 152 16.60 -2.98 7.37
CA LYS A 152 17.38 -1.91 8.01
C LYS A 152 17.48 -0.68 7.12
N GLY A 153 17.95 -0.86 5.88
CA GLY A 153 18.14 0.24 4.93
C GLY A 153 16.85 0.96 4.53
N ILE A 154 15.72 0.25 4.43
CA ILE A 154 14.40 0.84 4.20
C ILE A 154 14.00 1.74 5.37
N ASN A 155 14.10 1.21 6.60
CA ASN A 155 13.71 1.96 7.79
C ASN A 155 14.61 3.18 8.02
N GLU A 156 15.93 3.05 7.85
CA GLU A 156 16.88 4.17 7.93
C GLU A 156 16.52 5.28 6.93
N TYR A 157 16.20 4.93 5.68
CA TYR A 157 15.83 5.91 4.67
C TYR A 157 14.50 6.59 4.97
N LEU A 158 13.47 5.85 5.39
CA LEU A 158 12.18 6.41 5.79
C LEU A 158 12.30 7.34 7.00
N ASN A 159 13.21 7.05 7.95
CA ASN A 159 13.46 7.89 9.12
C ASN A 159 14.10 9.25 8.78
N THR A 160 14.67 9.41 7.59
CA THR A 160 15.12 10.73 7.10
C THR A 160 13.96 11.67 6.77
N LYS A 161 12.74 11.13 6.61
CA LYS A 161 11.53 11.85 6.28
C LYS A 161 10.61 11.92 7.51
N ARG A 162 9.97 13.06 7.75
CA ARG A 162 9.08 13.23 8.91
C ARG A 162 7.82 12.38 8.74
N SER A 163 7.59 11.46 9.67
CA SER A 163 6.45 10.53 9.64
C SER A 163 5.63 10.56 10.92
N LYS A 164 4.41 10.07 10.83
CA LYS A 164 3.58 9.69 11.98
C LYS A 164 3.36 8.19 11.96
N VAL A 165 3.68 7.52 13.07
CA VAL A 165 3.30 6.11 13.26
C VAL A 165 1.82 6.05 13.62
N LEU A 166 1.02 5.34 12.83
CA LEU A 166 -0.41 5.16 13.05
C LEU A 166 -0.72 3.90 13.85
N ALA A 167 0.04 2.84 13.64
CA ALA A 167 -0.13 1.54 14.29
C ALA A 167 1.13 0.68 14.16
N TYR A 168 1.17 -0.39 14.93
CA TYR A 168 2.12 -1.49 14.75
C TYR A 168 1.33 -2.77 14.49
N THR A 169 1.59 -3.46 13.38
CA THR A 169 0.89 -4.69 13.03
C THR A 169 1.81 -5.91 13.10
N PRO A 170 1.33 -7.07 13.60
CA PRO A 170 2.13 -8.28 13.63
C PRO A 170 2.61 -8.70 12.23
N ASN A 171 3.86 -9.15 12.16
CA ASN A 171 4.38 -9.85 11.00
C ASN A 171 3.89 -11.32 10.98
N LEU A 172 3.71 -11.93 9.79
CA LEU A 172 3.30 -13.34 9.64
C LEU A 172 4.28 -14.34 10.24
N ARG A 173 5.57 -13.99 10.30
CA ARG A 173 6.67 -14.85 10.75
C ARG A 173 7.00 -14.64 12.23
N ASN A 174 6.19 -13.88 12.97
CA ASN A 174 6.48 -13.46 14.34
C ASN A 174 7.83 -12.74 14.50
N LEU A 175 8.31 -12.11 13.41
CA LEU A 175 9.53 -11.30 13.37
C LEU A 175 9.15 -9.83 13.62
N GLY A 176 8.84 -9.51 14.87
CA GLY A 176 8.49 -8.15 15.28
C GLY A 176 7.13 -7.65 14.75
N LYS A 177 6.93 -6.34 14.86
CA LYS A 177 5.72 -5.66 14.37
C LYS A 177 6.11 -4.61 13.33
N ARG A 178 5.42 -4.61 12.19
CA ARG A 178 5.60 -3.61 11.13
C ARG A 178 4.91 -2.31 11.54
N PRO A 179 5.59 -1.15 11.51
CA PRO A 179 4.91 0.12 11.71
C PRO A 179 4.06 0.44 10.47
N LEU A 180 2.87 1.00 10.68
CA LEU A 180 2.12 1.68 9.63
C LEU A 180 2.44 3.17 9.74
N LEU A 181 3.20 3.68 8.77
CA LEU A 181 3.66 5.06 8.73
C LEU A 181 2.77 5.90 7.81
N MET A 182 2.56 7.14 8.19
CA MET A 182 1.91 8.18 7.39
C MET A 182 2.87 9.34 7.20
N PHE A 183 2.91 9.88 5.99
CA PHE A 183 3.69 11.03 5.61
C PHE A 183 2.81 12.03 4.86
N GLU A 184 3.13 13.31 5.01
CA GLU A 184 2.58 14.39 4.20
C GLU A 184 3.74 14.92 3.35
N SER A 185 3.62 14.77 2.02
CA SER A 185 4.55 15.38 1.07
C SER A 185 4.30 16.89 1.05
N LYS A 186 5.36 17.68 1.12
CA LYS A 186 5.28 19.15 1.16
C LYS A 186 5.19 19.75 -0.24
#